data_AF-A0A3S0SJ60-F1
#
_entry.id   AF-A0A3S0SJ60-F1
#
_cell.length_a   1.000
_cell.length_b   1.000
_cell.length_c   1.000
_cell.angle_alpha   90.00
_cell.angle_beta   90.00
_cell.angle_gamma   90.00
#
_symmetry.space_group_name_H-M   'P 1'
#
loop_
_entity.id
_entity.type
_entity.pdbx_description
1 polymer ?
#
loop_
_entity_poly.entity_id
_entity_poly.type
_entity_poly.pdbx_seq_one_letter_code
_entity_poly.pdbx_strand_id
1 'polypeptide(L)'
;MSQNKEIETQLRIIHACEKGATGVYYGHRIIAKLFFRDMITTLDEMHRHETEHFYLFGNFLAQYKNSVALPSLLWCVGGILYGLLIGLFGRNAIWVSTASIENIVNKELEEAAFFFKEKNIKIYQAVLDIQEDEISHQHIALEHADFNFPLAKMIAKFAQQCAYLAKFLAIHLKISLPSKKNSPLTD
;
A
#
# COMPACT_ATOMS: atom_id res chain seq x y z
N MET A 1 -15.52 -7.87 -19.37
CA MET A 1 -14.32 -8.63 -18.94
C MET A 1 -14.81 -9.91 -18.26
N SER A 2 -14.02 -10.98 -18.15
CA SER A 2 -14.47 -12.14 -17.34
C SER A 2 -14.41 -11.77 -15.84
N GLN A 3 -15.32 -12.31 -15.02
CA GLN A 3 -15.40 -12.04 -13.58
C GLN A 3 -14.04 -12.22 -12.87
N ASN A 4 -13.28 -13.26 -13.23
CA ASN A 4 -11.93 -13.49 -12.70
C ASN A 4 -10.94 -12.37 -13.03
N LYS A 5 -11.04 -11.73 -14.20
CA LYS A 5 -10.17 -10.59 -14.57
C LYS A 5 -10.50 -9.33 -13.77
N GLU A 6 -11.76 -9.14 -13.40
CA GLU A 6 -12.19 -8.03 -12.54
C GLU A 6 -11.68 -8.24 -11.11
N ILE A 7 -11.85 -9.45 -10.56
CA ILE A 7 -11.31 -9.85 -9.26
C ILE A 7 -9.79 -9.69 -9.21
N GLU A 8 -9.08 -10.21 -10.22
CA GLU A 8 -7.62 -10.07 -10.32
C GLU A 8 -7.22 -8.58 -10.34
N THR A 9 -7.96 -7.74 -11.05
CA THR A 9 -7.65 -6.30 -11.14
C THR A 9 -7.82 -5.59 -9.81
N GLN A 10 -8.91 -5.86 -9.08
CA GLN A 10 -9.11 -5.28 -7.75
C GLN A 10 -8.05 -5.76 -6.76
N LEU A 11 -7.75 -7.05 -6.73
CA LEU A 11 -6.68 -7.60 -5.89
C LEU A 11 -5.30 -7.01 -6.22
N ARG A 12 -5.00 -6.73 -7.49
CA ARG A 12 -3.75 -6.06 -7.88
C ARG A 12 -3.67 -4.63 -7.38
N ILE A 13 -4.78 -3.90 -7.37
CA ILE A 13 -4.83 -2.51 -6.87
C ILE A 13 -4.52 -2.52 -5.38
N ILE A 14 -5.27 -3.29 -4.59
CA ILE A 14 -5.07 -3.40 -3.14
C ILE A 14 -3.63 -3.83 -2.84
N HIS A 15 -3.16 -4.94 -3.43
CA HIS A 15 -1.81 -5.44 -3.22
C HIS A 15 -0.71 -4.44 -3.63
N ALA A 16 -0.94 -3.57 -4.61
CA ALA A 16 -0.02 -2.49 -4.94
C ALA A 16 -0.05 -1.36 -3.90
N CYS A 17 -1.23 -1.02 -3.38
CA CYS A 17 -1.40 -0.07 -2.28
C CYS A 17 -0.67 -0.54 -1.01
N GLU A 18 -0.94 -1.75 -0.51
CA GLU A 18 -0.26 -2.33 0.67
C GLU A 18 1.26 -2.29 0.49
N LYS A 19 1.75 -2.63 -0.72
CA LYS A 19 3.19 -2.64 -0.97
C LYS A 19 3.81 -1.24 -1.02
N GLY A 20 3.05 -0.27 -1.52
CA GLY A 20 3.42 1.13 -1.49
C GLY A 20 3.51 1.64 -0.05
N ALA A 21 2.47 1.41 0.74
CA ALA A 21 2.40 1.80 2.16
C ALA A 21 3.52 1.15 2.97
N THR A 22 3.76 -0.16 2.83
CA THR A 22 4.93 -0.86 3.39
C THR A 22 6.24 -0.11 3.08
N GLY A 23 6.43 0.35 1.84
CA GLY A 23 7.61 1.12 1.42
C GLY A 23 7.68 2.49 2.09
N VAL A 24 6.55 3.20 2.20
CA VAL A 24 6.47 4.49 2.88
C VAL A 24 6.85 4.37 4.35
N TYR A 25 6.28 3.41 5.06
CA TYR A 25 6.64 3.13 6.45
C TYR A 25 8.13 2.83 6.59
N TYR A 26 8.71 2.04 5.69
CA TYR A 26 10.15 1.79 5.71
C TYR A 26 10.98 3.09 5.55
N GLY A 27 10.58 3.98 4.63
CA GLY A 27 11.21 5.30 4.47
C GLY A 27 11.08 6.19 5.72
N HIS A 28 9.86 6.29 6.28
CA HIS A 28 9.61 7.02 7.53
C HIS A 28 10.46 6.48 8.68
N ARG A 29 10.57 5.16 8.82
CA ARG A 29 11.39 4.50 9.85
C ARG A 29 12.86 4.82 9.74
N ILE A 30 13.42 4.93 8.52
CA ILE A 30 14.81 5.34 8.34
C ILE A 30 15.03 6.74 8.92
N ILE A 31 14.18 7.69 8.57
CA ILE A 31 14.27 9.06 9.09
C ILE A 31 14.03 9.09 10.60
N ALA A 32 13.03 8.36 11.11
CA ALA A 32 12.73 8.27 12.53
C ALA A 32 13.90 7.68 13.34
N LYS A 33 14.59 6.67 12.81
CA LYS A 33 15.81 6.11 13.44
C LYS A 33 16.92 7.14 13.60
N LEU A 34 17.04 8.06 12.66
CA LEU A 34 18.05 9.12 12.68
C LEU A 34 17.64 10.28 13.59
N PHE A 35 16.37 10.71 13.56
CA PHE A 35 15.95 11.98 14.17
C PHE A 35 14.79 11.89 15.19
N PHE A 36 13.93 10.89 15.12
CA PHE A 36 12.66 10.81 15.87
C PHE A 36 12.44 9.42 16.49
N ARG A 37 13.34 9.02 17.39
CA ARG A 37 13.41 7.63 17.90
C ARG A 37 12.16 7.14 18.62
N ASP A 38 11.42 8.04 19.25
CA ASP A 38 10.17 7.76 19.95
C ASP A 38 9.04 7.31 19.00
N MET A 39 9.13 7.61 17.70
CA MET A 39 8.16 7.14 16.70
C MET A 39 8.42 5.70 16.23
N ILE A 40 9.62 5.15 16.49
CA ILE A 40 10.06 3.88 15.89
C ILE A 40 9.13 2.74 16.29
N THR A 41 8.74 2.63 17.56
CA THR A 41 7.90 1.54 18.04
C THR A 41 6.57 1.49 17.30
N THR A 42 5.88 2.62 17.20
CA THR A 42 4.60 2.73 16.50
C THR A 42 4.77 2.45 15.00
N LEU A 43 5.78 3.05 14.35
CA LEU A 43 6.02 2.82 12.92
C LEU A 43 6.46 1.37 12.61
N ASP A 44 7.15 0.69 13.53
CA ASP A 44 7.53 -0.71 13.40
C ASP A 44 6.29 -1.62 13.46
N GLU A 45 5.35 -1.33 14.34
CA GLU A 45 4.09 -2.06 14.47
C GLU A 45 3.19 -1.88 13.24
N MET A 46 2.99 -0.64 12.79
CA MET A 46 2.21 -0.34 11.58
C MET A 46 2.85 -1.01 10.35
N HIS A 47 4.17 -0.91 10.20
CA HIS A 47 4.89 -1.58 9.11
C HIS A 47 4.74 -3.12 9.12
N ARG A 48 4.59 -3.72 10.30
CA ARG A 48 4.34 -5.16 10.43
C ARG A 48 2.96 -5.53 9.90
N HIS A 49 1.92 -4.80 10.31
CA HIS A 49 0.53 -5.02 9.86
C HIS A 49 0.45 -4.93 8.32
N GLU A 50 0.98 -3.84 7.76
CA GLU A 50 1.08 -3.60 6.32
C GLU A 50 1.77 -4.74 5.55
N THR A 51 2.82 -5.29 6.15
CA THR A 51 3.53 -6.44 5.59
C THR A 51 2.64 -7.70 5.60
N GLU A 52 1.88 -7.93 6.67
CA GLU A 52 0.93 -9.04 6.80
C GLU A 52 -0.23 -8.90 5.80
N HIS A 53 -0.79 -7.70 5.67
CA HIS A 53 -1.83 -7.35 4.69
C HIS A 53 -1.37 -7.61 3.26
N PHE A 54 -0.16 -7.14 2.90
CA PHE A 54 0.46 -7.41 1.61
C PHE A 54 0.55 -8.91 1.28
N TYR A 55 1.00 -9.73 2.24
CA TYR A 55 1.08 -11.18 2.04
C TYR A 55 -0.29 -11.82 1.91
N LEU A 56 -1.28 -11.39 2.70
CA LEU A 56 -2.65 -11.90 2.63
C LEU A 56 -3.27 -11.67 1.25
N PHE A 57 -3.22 -10.43 0.75
CA PHE A 57 -3.73 -10.12 -0.59
C PHE A 57 -2.88 -10.76 -1.70
N GLY A 58 -1.59 -10.97 -1.47
CA GLY A 58 -0.72 -11.72 -2.38
C GLY A 58 -1.18 -13.18 -2.54
N ASN A 59 -1.58 -13.82 -1.43
CA ASN A 59 -2.11 -15.18 -1.44
C ASN A 59 -3.46 -15.27 -2.14
N PHE A 60 -4.35 -14.29 -1.97
CA PHE A 60 -5.59 -14.23 -2.76
C PHE A 60 -5.29 -14.01 -4.23
N LEU A 61 -4.43 -13.06 -4.58
CA LEU A 61 -4.08 -12.76 -5.96
C LEU A 61 -3.47 -13.96 -6.69
N ALA A 62 -2.66 -14.77 -6.00
CA ALA A 62 -2.07 -16.00 -6.55
C ALA A 62 -3.13 -17.02 -7.03
N GLN A 63 -4.31 -17.06 -6.41
CA GLN A 63 -5.40 -17.96 -6.80
C GLN A 63 -6.08 -17.56 -8.11
N TYR A 64 -5.95 -16.29 -8.52
CA TYR A 64 -6.55 -15.73 -9.74
C TYR A 64 -5.53 -15.44 -10.83
N LYS A 65 -4.23 -15.48 -10.51
CA LYS A 65 -3.15 -15.12 -11.43
C LYS A 65 -2.84 -16.23 -12.43
N ASN A 66 -2.87 -15.87 -13.70
CA ASN A 66 -2.14 -16.54 -14.79
C ASN A 66 -0.97 -15.68 -15.34
N SER A 67 -0.68 -14.50 -14.74
CA SER A 67 0.35 -13.57 -15.26
C SER A 67 1.07 -12.80 -14.13
N VAL A 68 2.25 -12.25 -14.41
CA VAL A 68 3.07 -11.54 -13.42
C VAL A 68 2.68 -10.06 -13.39
N ALA A 69 2.03 -9.64 -12.30
CA ALA A 69 1.77 -8.23 -11.97
C ALA A 69 3.08 -7.42 -11.98
N LEU A 70 2.99 -6.09 -12.19
CA LEU A 70 4.12 -5.15 -12.06
C LEU A 70 5.00 -5.53 -10.85
N PRO A 71 6.34 -5.50 -10.95
CA PRO A 71 7.20 -5.93 -9.86
C PRO A 71 6.79 -5.19 -8.58
N SER A 72 6.38 -5.92 -7.56
CA SER A 72 6.09 -5.38 -6.22
C SER A 72 7.23 -4.50 -5.69
N LEU A 73 8.44 -4.73 -6.20
CA LEU A 73 9.61 -3.89 -6.00
C LEU A 73 9.42 -2.43 -6.44
N LEU A 74 8.75 -2.15 -7.55
CA LEU A 74 8.54 -0.76 -8.01
C LEU A 74 7.68 0.03 -7.03
N TRP A 75 6.59 -0.56 -6.54
CA TRP A 75 5.72 0.07 -5.55
C TRP A 75 6.46 0.33 -4.24
N CYS A 76 7.23 -0.67 -3.79
CA CYS A 76 8.04 -0.56 -2.58
C CYS A 76 9.09 0.56 -2.70
N VAL A 77 9.85 0.60 -3.81
CA VAL A 77 10.87 1.64 -4.04
C VAL A 77 10.24 3.02 -4.12
N GLY A 78 9.11 3.17 -4.81
CA GLY A 78 8.37 4.43 -4.86
C GLY A 78 7.92 4.90 -3.47
N GLY A 79 7.38 3.98 -2.66
CA GLY A 79 7.02 4.25 -1.27
C GLY A 79 8.22 4.66 -0.41
N ILE A 80 9.35 3.96 -0.51
CA ILE A 80 10.57 4.28 0.24
C ILE A 80 11.06 5.68 -0.09
N LEU A 81 11.16 6.02 -1.38
CA LEU A 81 11.60 7.34 -1.83
C LEU A 81 10.66 8.44 -1.32
N TYR A 82 9.35 8.20 -1.41
CA TYR A 82 8.34 9.11 -0.87
C TYR A 82 8.51 9.29 0.65
N GLY A 83 8.58 8.20 1.42
CA GLY A 83 8.68 8.26 2.89
C GLY A 83 9.97 8.93 3.37
N LEU A 84 11.10 8.68 2.69
CA LEU A 84 12.34 9.39 2.94
C LEU A 84 12.18 10.89 2.70
N LEU A 85 11.63 11.28 1.53
CA LEU A 85 11.43 12.68 1.16
C LEU A 85 10.52 13.41 2.16
N ILE A 86 9.39 12.83 2.52
CA ILE A 86 8.46 13.40 3.50
C ILE A 86 9.12 13.52 4.86
N GLY A 87 9.84 12.48 5.32
CA GLY A 87 10.49 12.51 6.61
C GLY A 87 11.50 13.65 6.77
N LEU A 88 12.15 14.09 5.68
CA LEU A 88 13.05 15.26 5.71
C LEU A 88 12.33 16.56 6.08
N PHE A 89 11.02 16.66 5.90
CA PHE A 89 10.20 17.79 6.35
C PHE A 89 9.80 17.70 7.83
N GLY A 90 10.26 16.66 8.53
CA GLY A 90 10.19 16.53 9.98
C GLY A 90 9.06 15.64 10.49
N ARG A 91 9.02 15.50 11.81
CA ARG A 91 8.06 14.64 12.55
C ARG A 91 6.61 14.84 12.13
N ASN A 92 6.14 16.08 12.09
CA ASN A 92 4.75 16.36 11.76
C ASN A 92 4.42 15.99 10.30
N ALA A 93 5.38 16.14 9.39
CA ALA A 93 5.21 15.73 7.99
C ALA A 93 5.00 14.21 7.87
N ILE A 94 5.72 13.42 8.66
CA ILE A 94 5.54 11.97 8.74
C ILE A 94 4.11 11.64 9.17
N TRP A 95 3.62 12.20 10.29
CA TRP A 95 2.27 11.89 10.76
C TRP A 95 1.16 12.36 9.82
N VAL A 96 1.27 13.56 9.26
CA VAL A 96 0.31 14.04 8.25
C VAL A 96 0.30 13.14 7.02
N SER A 97 1.48 12.70 6.58
CA SER A 97 1.60 11.80 5.45
C SER A 97 1.02 10.42 5.75
N THR A 98 1.33 9.84 6.91
CA THR A 98 0.74 8.59 7.39
C THR A 98 -0.78 8.70 7.39
N ALA A 99 -1.37 9.69 8.08
CA ALA A 99 -2.82 9.88 8.10
C ALA A 99 -3.45 10.05 6.70
N SER A 100 -2.70 10.66 5.77
CA SER A 100 -3.15 10.83 4.38
C SER A 100 -3.11 9.51 3.60
N ILE A 101 -2.09 8.67 3.80
CA ILE A 101 -1.94 7.37 3.15
C ILE A 101 -2.99 6.40 3.67
N GLU A 102 -3.14 6.29 5.00
CA GLU A 102 -4.17 5.45 5.63
C GLU A 102 -5.57 5.80 5.10
N ASN A 103 -5.88 7.09 4.97
CA ASN A 103 -7.14 7.54 4.38
C ASN A 103 -7.33 7.09 2.93
N ILE A 104 -6.24 7.01 2.16
CA ILE A 104 -6.30 6.57 0.76
C ILE A 104 -6.46 5.04 0.71
N VAL A 105 -5.67 4.30 1.49
CA VAL A 105 -5.76 2.83 1.58
C VAL A 105 -7.16 2.43 2.02
N ASN A 106 -7.69 3.04 3.10
CA ASN A 106 -9.05 2.78 3.57
C ASN A 106 -10.11 3.01 2.47
N LYS A 107 -9.98 4.05 1.63
CA LYS A 107 -10.92 4.27 0.51
C LYS A 107 -10.83 3.19 -0.55
N GLU A 108 -9.63 2.71 -0.86
CA GLU A 108 -9.44 1.60 -1.80
C GLU A 108 -10.01 0.29 -1.22
N LEU A 109 -9.92 0.09 0.10
CA LEU A 109 -10.54 -1.04 0.79
C LEU A 109 -12.08 -0.92 0.82
N GLU A 110 -12.65 0.27 1.00
CA GLU A 110 -14.10 0.50 0.89
C GLU A 110 -14.62 0.15 -0.52
N GLU A 111 -13.92 0.60 -1.57
CA GLU A 111 -14.23 0.25 -2.96
C GLU A 111 -14.15 -1.27 -3.18
N ALA A 112 -13.11 -1.92 -2.63
CA ALA A 112 -12.93 -3.36 -2.70
C ALA A 112 -14.02 -4.13 -1.94
N ALA A 113 -14.40 -3.67 -0.75
CA ALA A 113 -15.42 -4.29 0.08
C ALA A 113 -16.76 -4.29 -0.67
N PHE A 114 -17.14 -3.16 -1.26
CA PHE A 114 -18.34 -3.06 -2.10
C PHE A 114 -18.28 -4.04 -3.29
N PHE A 115 -17.12 -4.14 -3.94
CA PHE A 115 -16.94 -5.04 -5.08
C PHE A 115 -17.01 -6.54 -4.70
N PHE A 116 -16.39 -6.94 -3.58
CA PHE A 116 -16.28 -8.34 -3.19
C PHE A 116 -17.51 -8.90 -2.46
N LYS A 117 -18.35 -8.04 -1.87
CA LYS A 117 -19.55 -8.41 -1.11
C LYS A 117 -20.41 -9.48 -1.79
N GLU A 118 -20.61 -9.36 -3.10
CA GLU A 118 -21.44 -10.28 -3.89
C GLU A 118 -20.62 -11.25 -4.76
N LYS A 119 -19.29 -11.07 -4.83
CA LYS A 119 -18.41 -11.83 -5.75
C LYS A 119 -17.55 -12.87 -5.04
N ASN A 120 -17.05 -12.57 -3.85
CA ASN A 120 -16.24 -13.48 -3.05
C ASN A 120 -16.28 -13.10 -1.56
N ILE A 121 -17.07 -13.85 -0.78
CA ILE A 121 -17.25 -13.63 0.65
C ILE A 121 -15.95 -13.75 1.46
N LYS A 122 -15.00 -14.61 1.04
CA LYS A 122 -13.73 -14.80 1.76
C LYS A 122 -12.82 -13.59 1.63
N ILE A 123 -12.72 -13.03 0.41
CA ILE A 123 -11.94 -11.81 0.17
C ILE A 123 -12.63 -10.61 0.84
N TYR A 124 -13.96 -10.56 0.76
CA TYR A 124 -14.75 -9.52 1.44
C TYR A 124 -14.46 -9.47 2.94
N GLN A 125 -14.50 -10.62 3.63
CA GLN A 125 -14.19 -10.66 5.06
C GLN A 125 -12.77 -10.19 5.35
N ALA A 126 -11.78 -10.66 4.57
CA ALA A 126 -10.40 -10.24 4.73
C ALA A 126 -10.19 -8.72 4.54
N VAL A 127 -10.95 -8.10 3.62
CA VAL A 127 -10.92 -6.65 3.42
C VAL A 127 -11.49 -5.92 4.64
N LEU A 128 -12.59 -6.41 5.24
CA LEU A 128 -13.16 -5.82 6.45
C LEU A 128 -12.22 -5.96 7.66
N ASP A 129 -11.60 -7.12 7.83
CA ASP A 129 -10.67 -7.37 8.94
C ASP A 129 -9.47 -6.40 8.86
N ILE A 130 -8.93 -6.18 7.65
CA ILE A 130 -7.83 -5.24 7.43
C ILE A 130 -8.28 -3.79 7.62
N GLN A 131 -9.50 -3.45 7.21
CA GLN A 131 -10.03 -2.10 7.37
C GLN A 131 -10.05 -1.64 8.83
N GLU A 132 -10.25 -2.54 9.78
CA GLU A 132 -10.19 -2.22 11.22
C GLU A 132 -8.78 -1.78 11.65
N ASP A 133 -7.73 -2.44 11.12
CA ASP A 133 -6.33 -2.07 11.37
C ASP A 133 -6.03 -0.67 10.80
N GLU A 134 -6.42 -0.42 9.54
CA GLU A 134 -6.20 0.86 8.85
C GLU A 134 -6.90 2.03 9.55
N ILE A 135 -8.11 1.82 10.08
CA ILE A 135 -8.82 2.84 10.87
C ILE A 135 -8.05 3.14 12.16
N SER A 136 -7.51 2.12 12.82
CA SER A 136 -6.69 2.29 14.03
C SER A 136 -5.41 3.07 13.73
N HIS A 137 -4.72 2.70 12.65
CA HIS A 137 -3.51 3.38 12.16
C HIS A 137 -3.77 4.84 11.80
N GLN A 138 -4.87 5.10 11.09
CA GLN A 138 -5.31 6.45 10.77
C GLN A 138 -5.55 7.27 12.04
N HIS A 139 -6.24 6.69 13.04
CA HIS A 139 -6.53 7.39 14.29
C HIS A 139 -5.24 7.78 15.03
N ILE A 140 -4.30 6.84 15.18
CA ILE A 140 -2.98 7.10 15.78
C ILE A 140 -2.27 8.24 15.03
N ALA A 141 -2.28 8.22 13.70
CA ALA A 141 -1.64 9.25 12.91
C ALA A 141 -2.31 10.63 13.07
N LEU A 142 -3.65 10.68 13.14
CA LEU A 142 -4.42 11.90 13.36
C LEU A 142 -4.19 12.50 14.75
N GLU A 143 -4.03 11.68 15.79
CA GLU A 143 -3.72 12.14 17.15
C GLU A 143 -2.38 12.89 17.22
N HIS A 144 -1.42 12.49 16.38
CA HIS A 144 -0.08 13.07 16.35
C HIS A 144 0.13 14.13 15.26
N ALA A 145 -0.77 14.23 14.28
CA ALA A 145 -0.65 15.14 13.15
C ALA A 145 -1.28 16.51 13.43
N ASP A 146 -0.48 17.57 13.30
CA ASP A 146 -0.98 18.95 13.22
C ASP A 146 -1.23 19.35 11.75
N PHE A 147 -2.50 19.43 11.37
CA PHE A 147 -2.93 19.86 10.03
C PHE A 147 -2.98 21.38 9.84
N ASN A 148 -2.79 22.18 10.89
CA ASN A 148 -2.64 23.64 10.76
C ASN A 148 -1.26 24.02 10.21
N PHE A 149 -0.34 23.06 10.16
CA PHE A 149 0.98 23.18 9.54
C PHE A 149 0.89 23.57 8.04
N PRO A 150 1.62 24.60 7.58
CA PRO A 150 1.50 25.09 6.20
C PRO A 150 1.74 24.05 5.10
N LEU A 151 2.64 23.08 5.31
CA LEU A 151 2.91 22.04 4.32
C LEU A 151 1.91 20.88 4.38
N ALA A 152 1.04 20.79 5.40
CA ALA A 152 0.16 19.64 5.59
C ALA A 152 -0.74 19.39 4.36
N LYS A 153 -1.36 20.45 3.84
CA LYS A 153 -2.19 20.39 2.63
C LYS A 153 -1.40 19.97 1.39
N MET A 154 -0.15 20.39 1.29
CA MET A 154 0.72 20.03 0.17
C MET A 154 1.11 18.55 0.25
N ILE A 155 1.49 18.06 1.43
CA ILE A 155 1.83 16.65 1.68
C ILE A 155 0.64 15.74 1.38
N ALA A 156 -0.55 16.09 1.87
CA ALA A 156 -1.77 15.32 1.62
C ALA A 156 -2.11 15.24 0.12
N LYS A 157 -2.03 16.38 -0.59
CA LYS A 157 -2.22 16.41 -2.05
C LYS A 157 -1.16 15.59 -2.79
N PHE A 158 0.09 15.66 -2.36
CA PHE A 158 1.18 14.90 -2.95
C PHE A 158 0.99 13.40 -2.75
N ALA A 159 0.62 12.96 -1.54
CA ALA A 159 0.25 11.58 -1.24
C ALA A 159 -0.85 11.08 -2.19
N GLN A 160 -1.91 11.87 -2.35
CA GLN A 160 -3.04 11.55 -3.21
C GLN A 160 -2.63 11.42 -4.69
N GLN A 161 -1.79 12.34 -5.19
CA GLN A 161 -1.31 12.26 -6.58
C GLN A 161 -0.44 11.02 -6.81
N CYS A 162 0.47 10.70 -5.88
CA CYS A 162 1.29 9.49 -5.94
C CYS A 162 0.41 8.23 -5.96
N ALA A 163 -0.61 8.17 -5.10
CA ALA A 163 -1.52 7.03 -5.03
C ALA A 163 -2.38 6.89 -6.29
N TYR A 164 -2.93 7.98 -6.83
CA TYR A 164 -3.69 7.95 -8.09
C TYR A 164 -2.84 7.51 -9.27
N LEU A 165 -1.61 7.99 -9.35
CA LEU A 165 -0.66 7.54 -10.36
C LEU A 165 -0.36 6.04 -10.19
N ALA A 166 -0.15 5.58 -8.95
CA ALA A 166 0.10 4.17 -8.66
C ALA A 166 -1.10 3.28 -9.07
N LYS A 167 -2.33 3.67 -8.70
CA LYS A 167 -3.57 3.00 -9.11
C LYS A 167 -3.70 2.94 -10.63
N PHE A 168 -3.48 4.06 -11.32
CA PHE A 168 -3.52 4.13 -12.79
C PHE A 168 -2.51 3.16 -13.42
N LEU A 169 -1.25 3.17 -12.95
CA LEU A 169 -0.21 2.29 -13.45
C LEU A 169 -0.52 0.81 -13.14
N ALA A 170 -1.06 0.48 -11.96
CA ALA A 170 -1.44 -0.89 -11.57
C ALA A 170 -2.58 -1.48 -12.43
N ILE A 171 -3.46 -0.61 -12.95
CA ILE A 171 -4.55 -1.00 -13.85
C ILE A 171 -4.03 -1.19 -15.28
N HIS A 172 -3.23 -0.24 -15.79
CA HIS A 172 -2.92 -0.14 -17.21
C HIS A 172 -1.61 -0.78 -17.65
N LEU A 173 -0.60 -0.87 -16.78
CA LEU A 173 0.66 -1.55 -17.13
C LEU A 173 0.57 -3.03 -16.81
N LYS A 174 0.44 -3.84 -17.86
CA LYS A 174 0.69 -5.29 -17.82
C LYS A 174 2.05 -5.54 -18.45
N ILE A 175 3.05 -5.85 -17.62
CA ILE A 175 4.37 -6.27 -18.13
C ILE A 175 4.29 -7.77 -18.40
N SER A 176 4.29 -8.18 -19.67
CA SER A 176 4.59 -9.57 -20.03
C SER A 176 6.07 -9.81 -19.76
N LEU A 177 6.39 -10.59 -18.73
CA LEU A 177 7.73 -11.15 -18.60
C LEU A 177 7.92 -12.22 -19.68
N PRO A 178 9.14 -12.35 -20.25
CA PRO A 178 9.44 -13.47 -21.13
C PRO A 178 9.20 -14.77 -20.37
N SER A 179 8.43 -15.68 -20.98
CA SER A 179 8.29 -17.06 -20.53
C SER A 179 9.69 -17.61 -20.26
N LYS A 180 9.91 -18.13 -19.05
CA LYS A 180 11.11 -18.89 -18.72
C LYS A 180 11.09 -20.11 -19.65
N LYS A 181 11.76 -20.01 -20.81
CA LYS A 181 12.03 -21.16 -21.67
C LYS A 181 12.65 -22.20 -20.74
N ASN A 182 11.97 -23.34 -20.57
CA ASN A 182 12.55 -24.50 -19.92
C ASN A 182 13.93 -24.72 -20.54
N SER A 183 15.00 -24.54 -19.76
CA SER A 183 16.29 -25.09 -20.15
C SER A 183 16.10 -26.60 -20.14
N PRO A 184 16.33 -27.31 -21.24
CA PRO A 184 16.57 -28.73 -21.12
C PRO A 184 17.87 -28.85 -20.31
N LEU A 185 17.75 -29.33 -19.07
CA LEU A 185 18.82 -30.12 -18.50
C LEU A 185 18.88 -31.37 -19.35
N THR A 186 19.75 -31.34 -20.36
CA THR A 186 20.28 -32.54 -21.01
C THR A 186 21.71 -32.70 -20.50
N ASP A 187 21.83 -33.74 -19.68
CA ASP A 187 23.00 -34.56 -19.34
C ASP A 187 24.21 -33.92 -18.63
#